data_AF-Q0RTY1-F1
#
_entry.id   AF-Q0RTY1-F1
#
_cell.length_a   1.000
_cell.length_b   1.000
_cell.length_c   1.000
_cell.angle_alpha   90.00
_cell.angle_beta   90.00
_cell.angle_gamma   90.00
#
_symmetry.space_group_name_H-M   'P 1'
#
loop_
_entity.id
_entity.type
_entity.pdbx_description
1 polymer ?
#
loop_
_entity_poly.entity_id
_entity_poly.type
_entity_poly.pdbx_seq_one_letter_code
_entity_poly.pdbx_strand_id
1 'polypeptide(L)' 'MAPGVQWGLATFGAGRRLEGLIGPFDSPAAAQRHARERCYGDWVVAPMLCVTDAEGVAVL' A
#
# COMPACT_ATOMS: atom_id res chain seq x y z
N MET A 1 -12.55 4.58 -16.86
CA MET A 1 -12.98 4.16 -15.50
C MET A 1 -12.44 5.19 -14.53
N ALA A 2 -13.26 5.74 -13.63
CA ALA A 2 -12.71 6.55 -12.53
C ALA A 2 -11.72 5.68 -11.73
N PRO A 3 -10.57 6.21 -11.27
CA PRO A 3 -9.64 5.42 -10.48
C PRO A 3 -10.37 4.98 -9.20
N GLY A 4 -10.65 3.67 -9.10
CA GLY A 4 -11.13 3.09 -7.85
C GLY A 4 -10.09 3.28 -6.75
N VAL A 5 -10.53 3.27 -5.49
CA VAL A 5 -9.61 3.35 -4.35
C VAL A 5 -8.56 2.25 -4.46
N GLN A 6 -7.29 2.64 -4.54
CA GLN A 6 -6.16 1.72 -4.50
C GLN A 6 -5.74 1.47 -3.06
N TRP A 7 -5.09 0.34 -2.81
CA TRP A 7 -4.70 -0.11 -1.47
C TRP A 7 -3.20 -0.35 -1.40
N GLY A 8 -2.62 -0.11 -0.23
CA GLY A 8 -1.22 -0.33 0.04
C GLY A 8 -1.03 -1.11 1.34
N LEU A 9 0.12 -1.75 1.46
CA LEU A 9 0.58 -2.42 2.65
C LEU A 9 1.75 -1.62 3.23
N ALA A 10 1.52 -0.99 4.38
CA ALA A 10 2.57 -0.35 5.17
C ALA A 10 3.23 -1.39 6.06
N THR A 11 4.57 -1.48 6.03
CA THR A 11 5.36 -2.36 6.90
C THR A 11 6.08 -1.55 7.97
N PHE A 12 6.14 -2.09 9.19
CA PHE A 12 6.70 -1.37 10.34
C PHE A 12 7.85 -2.12 10.99
N GLY A 13 8.83 -1.34 11.45
CA GLY A 13 9.96 -1.80 12.24
C GLY A 13 9.81 -1.48 13.73
N ALA A 14 10.96 -1.42 14.42
CA ALA A 14 11.01 -1.12 15.85
C ALA A 14 10.34 0.23 16.18
N GLY A 15 9.58 0.25 17.28
CA GLY A 15 8.84 1.45 17.69
C GLY A 15 7.69 1.84 16.73
N ARG A 16 7.23 0.91 15.89
CA ARG A 16 6.16 1.12 14.91
C ARG A 16 6.48 2.20 13.88
N ARG A 17 7.77 2.34 13.56
CA ARG A 17 8.25 3.24 12.52
C ARG A 17 7.93 2.61 11.15
N LEU A 18 7.34 3.40 10.26
CA LEU A 18 7.11 2.98 8.88
C LEU A 18 8.46 2.74 8.18
N GLU A 19 8.66 1.55 7.65
CA GLU A 19 9.89 1.14 6.93
C GLU A 19 9.65 1.01 5.43
N GLY A 20 8.43 0.72 5.02
CA GLY A 20 8.11 0.51 3.61
C GLY A 20 6.63 0.57 3.31
N LEU A 21 6.34 0.79 2.04
CA LEU A 21 5.02 0.73 1.47
C LEU A 21 5.06 -0.16 0.23
N ILE A 22 4.13 -1.10 0.12
CA ILE A 22 4.00 -2.03 -1.00
C ILE A 22 2.63 -1.83 -1.63
N GLY A 23 2.56 -1.67 -2.94
CA GLY A 23 1.32 -1.44 -3.69
C GLY A 23 1.58 -0.81 -5.05
N PRO A 24 0.51 -0.41 -5.78
CA PRO A 24 -0.89 -0.48 -5.37
C PRO A 24 -1.51 -1.87 -5.54
N PHE A 25 -2.55 -2.15 -4.75
CA PHE A 25 -3.42 -3.33 -4.85
C PHE A 25 -4.86 -2.91 -5.18
N ASP A 26 -5.57 -3.75 -5.92
CA ASP A 26 -6.96 -3.50 -6.33
C ASP A 26 -7.98 -3.69 -5.20
N SER A 27 -7.59 -4.31 -4.08
CA SER A 27 -8.46 -4.52 -2.92
C SER A 27 -7.67 -4.72 -1.62
N PRO A 28 -8.30 -4.49 -0.44
CA PRO A 28 -7.66 -4.79 0.84
C PRO A 28 -7.29 -6.28 0.97
N ALA A 29 -8.14 -7.17 0.46
CA ALA A 29 -7.94 -8.61 0.53
C ALA A 29 -6.70 -9.07 -0.25
N ALA A 30 -6.42 -8.45 -1.39
CA ALA A 30 -5.19 -8.73 -2.16
C ALA A 30 -3.93 -8.31 -1.38
N ALA A 31 -3.95 -7.14 -0.75
CA ALA A 31 -2.84 -6.67 0.09
C ALA A 31 -2.62 -7.58 1.32
N GLN A 32 -3.70 -7.99 2.00
CA GLN A 32 -3.62 -8.92 3.14
C GLN A 32 -3.07 -10.29 2.73
N ARG A 33 -3.53 -10.84 1.60
CA ARG A 33 -3.02 -12.11 1.07
C ARG A 33 -1.53 -12.01 0.80
N HIS A 34 -1.09 -10.96 0.11
CA HIS A 34 0.33 -10.71 -0.15
C HIS A 34 1.14 -10.65 1.15
N ALA A 35 0.61 -9.98 2.18
CA ALA A 35 1.31 -9.85 3.45
C ALA A 35 1.53 -11.19 4.16
N ARG A 36 0.51 -12.05 4.11
CA ARG A 36 0.54 -13.40 4.69
C ARG A 36 1.48 -14.33 3.92
N GLU A 37 1.43 -14.30 2.59
CA GLU A 37 2.29 -15.13 1.72
C GLU A 37 3.77 -14.79 1.90
N ARG A 38 4.10 -13.53 2.20
CA ARG A 38 5.47 -13.07 2.44
C ARG A 38 5.90 -13.09 3.91
N CYS A 39 5.02 -13.51 4.81
CA CYS A 39 5.27 -13.56 6.26
C CYS A 39 5.77 -12.24 6.85
N TYR A 40 5.23 -11.09 6.42
CA TYR A 40 5.59 -9.82 7.06
C TYR A 40 5.14 -9.82 8.53
N GLY A 41 6.00 -9.28 9.41
CA GLY A 41 5.77 -9.23 10.85
C GLY A 41 4.66 -8.24 11.24
N ASP A 42 5.00 -6.95 11.28
CA ASP A 42 4.04 -5.86 11.58
C ASP A 42 3.67 -5.10 10.31
N TRP A 43 2.38 -5.03 10.01
CA TRP A 43 1.88 -4.38 8.81
C TRP A 43 0.42 -3.92 8.95
N VAL A 44 0.06 -2.91 8.15
CA VAL A 44 -1.30 -2.38 8.03
C VAL A 44 -1.67 -2.22 6.56
N VAL A 45 -2.89 -2.61 6.21
CA VAL A 45 -3.48 -2.32 4.91
C VAL A 45 -4.25 -1.01 4.99
N ALA A 46 -3.95 -0.08 4.09
CA ALA A 46 -4.55 1.25 4.06
C ALA A 46 -4.92 1.66 2.63
N PRO A 47 -5.95 2.51 2.44
CA PRO A 47 -6.20 3.12 1.15
C PRO A 47 -5.03 4.05 0.77
N MET A 48 -4.65 4.04 -0.49
CA MET A 48 -3.60 4.88 -1.05
C MET A 48 -4.21 6.08 -1.78
N LEU A 49 -3.63 7.24 -1.53
CA LEU A 49 -3.87 8.42 -2.35
C LEU A 49 -2.79 8.46 -3.43
N CYS A 50 -3.16 8.22 -4.68
CA CYS A 50 -2.25 8.45 -5.81
C CYS A 50 -2.16 9.96 -6.03
N VAL A 51 -0.98 10.53 -5.83
CA VAL A 51 -0.71 11.92 -6.18
C VAL A 51 -0.11 11.91 -7.58
N THR A 52 -0.82 12.48 -8.53
CA THR A 52 -0.23 12.76 -9.84
C THR A 52 0.62 14.03 -9.76
N ASP A 53 1.81 14.00 -10.36
CA ASP A 53 2.57 15.23 -10.57
C ASP A 53 1.86 16.17 -11.57
N ALA A 54 2.43 17.36 -11.81
CA ALA A 54 1.85 18.35 -12.73
C ALA A 54 1.70 17.84 -14.18
N GLU A 55 2.39 16.75 -14.53
CA GLU A 55 2.32 16.11 -15.85
C GLU A 55 1.30 14.95 -15.87
N GLY A 56 0.63 14.68 -14.76
CA GLY A 56 -0.37 13.62 -14.65
C GLY A 56 0.23 12.23 -14.39
N VAL A 57 1.52 12.14 -14.05
CA VAL A 57 2.18 10.86 -13.74
C VAL A 57 1.89 10.50 -12.29
N ALA A 58 1.30 9.34 -12.06
CA ALA A 58 1.04 8.84 -10.72
C ALA A 58 2.38 8.53 -10.01
N VAL A 59 2.63 9.25 -8.92
CA VAL A 59 3.77 9.03 -8.02
C VAL A 59 3.24 8.28 -6.78
N LEU A 60 3.91 7.18 -6.43
CA LEU A 60 3.63 6.39 -5.22
C LEU A 60 4.49 6.86 -4.05
#